data_AF-F2F0D5-F1
#
_entry.id   AF-F2F0D5-F1
#
_cell.length_a   1.000
_cell.length_b   1.000
_cell.length_c   1.000
_cell.angle_alpha   90.00
_cell.angle_beta   90.00
_cell.angle_gamma   90.00
#
_symmetry.space_group_name_H-M   'P 1'
#
loop_
_entity.id
_entity.type
_entity.pdbx_description
1 polymer ?
#
loop_
_entity_poly.entity_id
_entity_poly.type
_entity_poly.pdbx_seq_one_letter_code
_entity_poly.pdbx_strand_id
1 'polypeptide(L)'
;MKKYNFIKKQLSKTNKKNDENYVVSRIWHLLNNSDVKMITQQYIVRDIETKTYALADIYFPQINMIIEIDEPYHLSEEMVLSDSMRQHDIVQAIECEVIRITVINDLQEMNERIDSVVVHIRQRFESMDYKVWDVEQEYNPMTYVHRGYLDATEHIAFKTVKDCCNCFGAGYKGLQGSGAKHKFQEAIDIKALKFYPNASWDNELNADEQFFTEYHTDSEFNTSYMKKRLYELRQEIALFAHVRSEFGGFEYVFKGWYKVNHKRSLELGKICYERLSTIIPTYFEGNQEPYKKVAKAIYNNREIAFFYIKEELHRFQEKYKNVEITYELI
;
A
#
# COMPACT_ATOMS: atom_id res chain seq x y z
N MET A 1 12.07 10.46 10.87
CA MET A 1 11.69 9.43 11.86
C MET A 1 12.78 8.35 11.99
N LYS A 2 13.26 8.04 13.20
CA LYS A 2 14.38 7.07 13.39
C LYS A 2 13.90 5.61 13.36
N LYS A 3 14.51 4.77 12.50
CA LYS A 3 14.31 3.30 12.39
C LYS A 3 14.23 2.59 13.75
N TYR A 4 15.07 2.98 14.70
CA TYR A 4 15.09 2.38 16.04
C TYR A 4 13.74 2.42 16.77
N ASN A 5 13.02 3.54 16.70
CA ASN A 5 11.72 3.68 17.34
C ASN A 5 10.65 2.81 16.66
N PHE A 6 10.73 2.62 15.34
CA PHE A 6 9.85 1.69 14.62
C PHE A 6 9.98 0.28 15.19
N ILE A 7 11.21 -0.23 15.20
CA ILE A 7 11.51 -1.61 15.56
C ILE A 7 11.14 -1.88 17.01
N LYS A 8 11.46 -0.95 17.93
CA LYS A 8 11.00 -1.05 19.32
C LYS A 8 9.49 -1.22 19.43
N LYS A 9 8.75 -0.43 18.65
CA LYS A 9 7.28 -0.48 18.68
C LYS A 9 6.75 -1.80 18.11
N GLN A 10 7.31 -2.28 17.00
CA GLN A 10 6.96 -3.57 16.42
C GLN A 10 7.20 -4.71 17.41
N LEU A 11 8.41 -4.83 17.98
CA LEU A 11 8.70 -5.87 18.96
C LEU A 11 7.79 -5.78 20.21
N SER A 12 7.46 -4.57 20.67
CA SER A 12 6.59 -4.39 21.84
C SER A 12 5.13 -4.83 21.63
N LYS A 13 4.62 -4.87 20.39
CA LYS A 13 3.25 -5.30 20.09
C LYS A 13 3.01 -6.79 20.42
N THR A 14 4.06 -7.60 20.28
CA THR A 14 4.01 -9.06 20.40
C THR A 14 4.10 -9.55 21.85
N ASN A 15 4.29 -8.66 22.82
CA ASN A 15 4.64 -9.01 24.21
C ASN A 15 3.54 -9.72 25.03
N LYS A 16 2.35 -9.93 24.45
CA LYS A 16 1.21 -10.57 25.12
C LYS A 16 1.21 -12.09 24.95
N LYS A 17 1.86 -12.61 23.92
CA LYS A 17 2.00 -14.05 23.67
C LYS A 17 3.48 -14.39 23.74
N ASN A 18 3.83 -15.30 24.66
CA ASN A 18 5.23 -15.58 24.97
C ASN A 18 5.95 -16.22 23.77
N ASP A 19 5.27 -17.13 23.07
CA ASP A 19 5.85 -17.85 21.94
C ASP A 19 5.95 -16.94 20.70
N GLU A 20 4.88 -16.18 20.37
CA GLU A 20 4.94 -15.10 19.35
C GLU A 20 6.14 -14.17 19.60
N ASN A 21 6.27 -13.66 20.83
CA ASN A 21 7.34 -12.74 21.18
C ASN A 21 8.74 -13.36 21.01
N TYR A 22 8.92 -14.61 21.43
CA TYR A 22 10.18 -15.32 21.30
C TYR A 22 10.57 -15.48 19.82
N VAL A 23 9.66 -16.00 19.01
CA VAL A 23 9.90 -16.25 17.58
C VAL A 23 10.17 -14.94 16.84
N VAL A 24 9.32 -13.92 17.02
CA VAL A 24 9.47 -12.61 16.36
C VAL A 24 10.80 -11.96 16.72
N SER A 25 11.14 -11.90 18.01
CA SER A 25 12.37 -11.27 18.47
C SER A 25 13.62 -12.02 17.99
N ARG A 26 13.61 -13.35 18.01
CA ARG A 26 14.72 -14.18 17.51
C ARG A 26 14.92 -13.99 16.02
N ILE A 27 13.86 -14.00 15.20
CA ILE A 27 13.94 -13.75 13.75
C ILE A 27 14.60 -12.39 13.50
N TRP A 28 14.10 -11.33 14.13
CA TRP A 28 14.64 -9.98 13.94
C TRP A 28 16.12 -9.88 14.32
N HIS A 29 16.50 -10.39 15.49
CA HIS A 29 17.87 -10.30 15.98
C HIS A 29 18.86 -11.18 15.22
N LEU A 30 18.43 -12.34 14.71
CA LEU A 30 19.26 -13.17 13.85
C LEU A 30 19.39 -12.62 12.44
N LEU A 31 18.32 -12.04 11.88
CA LEU A 31 18.42 -11.34 10.59
C LEU A 31 19.49 -10.25 10.66
N ASN A 32 19.55 -9.51 11.78
CA ASN A 32 20.56 -8.49 12.08
C ASN A 32 20.84 -7.55 10.90
N ASN A 33 19.76 -7.14 10.23
CA ASN A 33 19.84 -6.33 9.03
C ASN A 33 18.84 -5.17 9.13
N SER A 34 19.35 -3.95 9.34
CA SER A 34 18.53 -2.75 9.48
C SER A 34 17.94 -2.24 8.16
N ASP A 35 18.29 -2.87 7.05
CA ASP A 35 17.72 -2.58 5.73
C ASP A 35 16.43 -3.36 5.48
N VAL A 36 16.09 -4.31 6.35
CA VAL A 36 14.83 -5.05 6.30
C VAL A 36 13.75 -4.31 7.08
N LYS A 37 12.61 -4.05 6.45
CA LYS A 37 11.37 -3.59 7.08
C LYS A 37 10.57 -4.81 7.54
N MET A 38 10.42 -4.94 8.85
CA MET A 38 9.59 -5.97 9.50
C MET A 38 8.39 -5.30 10.17
N ILE A 39 7.17 -5.68 9.77
CA ILE A 39 5.91 -5.25 10.39
C ILE A 39 5.38 -6.44 11.18
N THR A 40 4.87 -6.20 12.39
CA THR A 40 4.26 -7.21 13.25
C THR A 40 2.77 -6.95 13.37
N GLN A 41 1.98 -8.01 13.47
CA GLN A 41 0.53 -7.92 13.63
C GLN A 41 -0.12 -7.12 12.48
N GLN A 42 0.15 -7.53 11.24
CA GLN A 42 -0.38 -6.89 10.03
C GLN A 42 -1.76 -7.46 9.69
N TYR A 43 -2.76 -6.61 9.46
CA TYR A 43 -4.06 -7.07 8.98
C TYR A 43 -3.94 -7.56 7.53
N ILE A 44 -4.49 -8.74 7.28
CA ILE A 44 -4.48 -9.38 5.97
C ILE A 44 -5.87 -9.88 5.57
N VAL A 45 -6.16 -9.85 4.27
CA VAL A 45 -7.32 -10.54 3.69
C VAL A 45 -6.95 -12.01 3.51
N ARG A 46 -7.69 -12.94 4.12
CA ARG A 46 -7.51 -14.39 3.90
C ARG A 46 -8.38 -14.91 2.76
N ASP A 47 -9.62 -14.44 2.69
CA ASP A 47 -10.55 -14.80 1.63
C ASP A 47 -11.34 -13.56 1.22
N ILE A 48 -11.25 -13.23 -0.08
CA ILE A 48 -11.91 -12.08 -0.68
C ILE A 48 -13.44 -12.27 -0.72
N GLU A 49 -13.91 -13.49 -1.00
CA GLU A 49 -15.34 -13.80 -1.17
C GLU A 49 -16.06 -13.70 0.15
N THR A 50 -15.51 -14.34 1.18
CA THR A 50 -16.08 -14.32 2.54
C THR A 50 -15.72 -13.05 3.32
N LYS A 51 -14.81 -12.22 2.79
CA LYS A 51 -14.24 -11.04 3.46
C LYS A 51 -13.72 -11.41 4.86
N THR A 52 -13.04 -12.54 4.97
CA THR A 52 -12.41 -12.94 6.24
C THR A 52 -11.03 -12.31 6.34
N TYR A 53 -10.76 -11.74 7.52
CA TYR A 53 -9.52 -11.07 7.82
C TYR A 53 -8.79 -11.80 8.94
N ALA A 54 -7.47 -11.74 8.90
CA ALA A 54 -6.61 -12.26 9.94
C ALA A 54 -5.52 -11.25 10.27
N LEU A 55 -4.81 -11.52 11.37
CA LEU A 55 -3.64 -10.76 11.79
C LEU A 55 -2.41 -11.64 11.56
N ALA A 56 -1.58 -11.28 10.60
CA ALA A 56 -0.30 -11.94 10.37
C ALA A 56 0.71 -11.54 11.46
N ASP A 57 1.41 -12.50 12.05
CA ASP A 57 2.37 -12.24 13.13
C ASP A 57 3.54 -11.39 12.63
N ILE A 58 4.08 -11.71 11.45
CA ILE A 58 5.12 -10.93 10.77
C ILE A 58 4.78 -10.73 9.29
N TYR A 59 5.03 -9.52 8.79
CA TYR A 59 4.99 -9.18 7.37
C TYR A 59 6.29 -8.46 6.96
N PHE A 60 6.88 -8.90 5.85
CA PHE A 60 8.03 -8.28 5.18
C PHE A 60 7.59 -7.70 3.83
N PRO A 61 7.25 -6.39 3.75
CA PRO A 61 6.71 -5.80 2.54
C PRO A 61 7.64 -5.92 1.32
N GLN A 62 8.95 -5.79 1.54
CA GLN A 62 9.94 -5.76 0.46
C GLN A 62 9.99 -7.07 -0.35
N ILE A 63 9.74 -8.21 0.30
CA ILE A 63 9.76 -9.54 -0.32
C ILE A 63 8.36 -10.17 -0.43
N ASN A 64 7.32 -9.40 -0.10
CA ASN A 64 5.92 -9.83 -0.01
C ASN A 64 5.74 -11.17 0.73
N MET A 65 6.27 -11.27 1.95
CA MET A 65 6.27 -12.49 2.74
C MET A 65 5.59 -12.29 4.09
N ILE A 66 4.76 -13.26 4.47
CA ILE A 66 4.08 -13.38 5.75
C ILE A 66 4.66 -14.56 6.52
N ILE A 67 4.81 -14.40 7.83
CA ILE A 67 5.09 -15.50 8.76
C ILE A 67 3.95 -15.58 9.75
N GLU A 68 3.37 -16.78 9.88
CA GLU A 68 2.35 -17.12 10.87
C GLU A 68 2.95 -18.08 11.91
N ILE A 69 2.68 -17.83 13.18
CA ILE A 69 3.19 -18.59 14.32
C ILE A 69 2.04 -19.42 14.89
N ASP A 70 2.10 -20.72 14.65
CA ASP A 70 1.03 -21.65 15.05
C ASP A 70 1.27 -22.13 16.48
N GLU A 71 0.57 -21.52 17.44
CA GLU A 71 0.60 -21.89 18.86
C GLU A 71 -0.44 -23.01 19.16
N PRO A 72 -0.08 -24.11 19.86
CA PRO A 72 -0.97 -25.27 20.08
C PRO A 72 -2.32 -24.97 20.76
N TYR A 73 -2.39 -23.88 21.53
CA TYR A 73 -3.55 -23.51 22.35
C TYR A 73 -4.30 -22.27 21.85
N HIS A 74 -3.86 -21.68 20.75
CA HIS A 74 -4.54 -20.55 20.14
C HIS A 74 -5.27 -21.01 18.88
N LEU A 75 -6.60 -21.16 19.00
CA LEU A 75 -7.46 -21.18 17.82
C LEU A 75 -7.20 -19.88 17.05
N SER A 76 -7.03 -19.98 15.72
CA SER A 76 -6.87 -18.80 14.87
C SER A 76 -8.03 -17.83 15.10
N GLU A 77 -7.73 -16.62 15.57
CA GLU A 77 -8.73 -15.56 15.74
C GLU A 77 -9.12 -15.03 14.35
N GLU A 78 -10.12 -15.65 13.72
CA GLU A 78 -10.81 -15.02 12.61
C GLU A 78 -11.49 -13.75 13.11
N MET A 79 -11.17 -12.62 12.49
CA MET A 79 -11.66 -11.33 12.92
C MET A 79 -12.82 -10.87 12.03
N VAL A 80 -13.89 -10.41 12.65
CA VAL A 80 -14.98 -9.71 11.95
C VAL A 80 -14.54 -8.27 11.69
N LEU A 81 -14.65 -7.82 10.44
CA LEU A 81 -14.27 -6.47 10.03
C LEU A 81 -15.06 -5.40 10.81
N SER A 82 -14.38 -4.73 11.75
CA SER A 82 -14.91 -3.58 12.49
C SER A 82 -14.38 -2.27 11.92
N ASP A 83 -15.04 -1.15 12.22
CA ASP A 83 -14.57 0.19 11.82
C ASP A 83 -13.15 0.50 12.35
N SER A 84 -12.77 -0.08 13.48
CA SER A 84 -11.41 0.01 14.03
C SER A 84 -10.39 -0.71 13.14
N MET A 85 -10.75 -1.87 12.59
CA MET A 85 -9.89 -2.61 11.66
C MET A 85 -9.80 -1.90 10.30
N ARG A 86 -10.90 -1.33 9.80
CA ARG A 86 -10.92 -0.54 8.54
C ARG A 86 -10.03 0.68 8.58
N GLN A 87 -9.69 1.17 9.78
CA GLN A 87 -8.71 2.24 9.93
C GLN A 87 -7.29 1.77 9.68
N HIS A 88 -6.97 0.47 9.80
CA HIS A 88 -5.63 -0.04 9.52
C HIS A 88 -5.47 -0.33 8.03
N ASP A 89 -4.23 -0.33 7.55
CA ASP A 89 -3.96 -0.85 6.21
C ASP A 89 -4.18 -2.37 6.23
N ILE A 90 -4.86 -2.88 5.19
CA ILE A 90 -5.14 -4.30 5.04
C ILE A 90 -4.41 -4.77 3.78
N VAL A 91 -3.48 -5.70 3.97
CA VAL A 91 -2.67 -6.26 2.88
C VAL A 91 -3.41 -7.45 2.25
N GLN A 92 -3.31 -7.60 0.94
CA GLN A 92 -3.84 -8.77 0.24
C GLN A 92 -2.87 -9.94 0.39
N ALA A 93 -3.18 -10.92 1.24
CA ALA A 93 -2.30 -12.07 1.46
C ALA A 93 -2.22 -13.03 0.27
N ILE A 94 -3.16 -12.96 -0.67
CA ILE A 94 -3.31 -13.94 -1.75
C ILE A 94 -2.09 -13.97 -2.68
N GLU A 95 -1.33 -12.88 -2.75
CA GLU A 95 -0.07 -12.81 -3.52
C GLU A 95 1.17 -12.93 -2.62
N CYS A 96 1.00 -13.13 -1.32
CA CYS A 96 2.09 -13.25 -0.36
C CYS A 96 2.61 -14.68 -0.27
N GLU A 97 3.92 -14.83 -0.12
CA GLU A 97 4.50 -16.07 0.37
C GLU A 97 4.17 -16.22 1.86
N VAL A 98 3.52 -17.33 2.26
CA VAL A 98 3.15 -17.59 3.67
C VAL A 98 4.01 -18.73 4.23
N ILE A 99 4.76 -18.44 5.29
CA ILE A 99 5.55 -19.42 6.04
C ILE A 99 4.90 -19.63 7.41
N ARG A 100 4.71 -20.89 7.79
CA ARG A 100 4.17 -21.24 9.11
C ARG A 100 5.23 -21.83 10.02
N ILE A 101 5.28 -21.35 11.26
CA ILE A 101 6.18 -21.82 12.31
C ILE A 101 5.33 -22.41 13.43
N THR A 102 5.25 -23.73 13.49
CA THR A 102 4.60 -24.43 14.60
C THR A 102 5.46 -24.37 15.86
N VAL A 103 4.89 -23.89 16.96
CA VAL A 103 5.55 -23.80 18.25
C VAL A 103 5.64 -25.18 18.90
N ILE A 104 6.82 -25.47 19.43
CA ILE A 104 7.14 -26.74 20.10
C ILE A 104 7.91 -26.50 21.40
N ASN A 105 7.83 -27.45 22.33
CA ASN A 105 8.39 -27.33 23.67
C ASN A 105 9.90 -27.69 23.77
N ASP A 106 10.55 -28.03 22.65
CA ASP A 106 11.99 -28.23 22.59
C ASP A 106 12.70 -26.98 22.09
N LEU A 107 13.52 -26.36 22.94
CA LEU A 107 14.20 -25.10 22.63
C LEU A 107 15.18 -25.24 21.46
N GLN A 108 15.88 -26.38 21.33
CA GLN A 108 16.87 -26.55 20.28
C GLN A 108 16.19 -26.71 18.93
N GLU A 109 15.19 -27.59 18.83
CA GLU A 109 14.40 -27.80 17.62
C GLU A 109 13.64 -26.52 17.24
N MET A 110 13.10 -25.77 18.20
CA MET A 110 12.48 -24.47 17.95
C MET A 110 13.47 -23.47 17.35
N ASN A 111 14.70 -23.44 17.87
CA ASN A 111 15.75 -22.58 17.33
C ASN A 111 16.14 -22.97 15.89
N GLU A 112 16.33 -24.26 15.62
CA GLU A 112 16.67 -24.76 14.28
C GLU A 112 15.60 -24.43 13.23
N ARG A 113 14.31 -24.51 13.62
CA ARG A 113 13.19 -24.08 12.78
C ARG A 113 13.25 -22.59 12.47
N ILE A 114 13.46 -21.75 13.48
CA ILE A 114 13.58 -20.29 13.31
C ILE A 114 14.79 -19.94 12.43
N ASP A 115 15.93 -20.62 12.65
CA ASP A 115 17.16 -20.39 11.90
C ASP A 115 16.96 -20.71 10.41
N SER A 116 16.22 -21.78 10.10
CA SER A 116 15.86 -22.15 8.72
C SER A 116 15.02 -21.07 8.03
N VAL A 117 14.06 -20.49 8.76
CA VAL A 117 13.25 -19.36 8.25
C VAL A 117 14.11 -18.11 8.04
N VAL A 118 15.03 -17.80 8.96
CA VAL A 118 15.96 -16.67 8.81
C VAL A 118 16.85 -16.84 7.58
N VAL A 119 17.34 -18.06 7.31
CA VAL A 119 18.11 -18.36 6.10
C VAL A 119 17.28 -18.10 4.85
N HIS A 120 16.04 -18.57 4.82
CA HIS A 120 15.14 -18.36 3.68
C HIS A 120 14.86 -16.86 3.44
N ILE A 121 14.55 -16.10 4.49
CA ILE A 121 14.36 -14.64 4.39
C ILE A 121 15.61 -13.99 3.79
N ARG A 122 16.81 -14.34 4.26
CA ARG A 122 18.07 -13.80 3.74
C ARG A 122 18.23 -14.10 2.25
N GLN A 123 17.95 -15.32 1.80
CA GLN A 123 18.03 -15.69 0.38
C GLN A 123 17.07 -14.88 -0.49
N ARG A 124 15.84 -14.64 -0.01
CA ARG A 124 14.87 -13.78 -0.71
C ARG A 124 15.39 -12.36 -0.83
N PHE A 125 15.91 -11.77 0.25
CA PHE A 125 16.55 -10.46 0.18
C PHE A 125 17.80 -10.47 -0.70
N GLU A 126 18.60 -11.53 -0.72
CA GLU A 126 19.82 -11.64 -1.53
C GLU A 126 19.56 -11.43 -3.02
N SER A 127 18.43 -11.95 -3.51
CA SER A 127 17.96 -11.82 -4.89
C SER A 127 17.43 -10.45 -5.30
N MET A 128 17.26 -9.52 -4.35
CA MET A 128 16.74 -8.18 -4.63
C MET A 128 17.86 -7.17 -4.91
N ASP A 129 17.73 -6.40 -5.99
CA ASP A 129 18.65 -5.29 -6.28
C ASP A 129 18.50 -4.11 -5.30
N TYR A 130 17.34 -3.98 -4.66
CA TYR A 130 17.04 -2.88 -3.73
C TYR A 130 16.58 -3.39 -2.37
N LYS A 131 17.55 -3.56 -1.46
CA LYS A 131 17.30 -4.08 -0.11
C LYS A 131 17.16 -2.98 0.93
N VAL A 132 17.52 -1.74 0.62
CA VAL A 132 17.64 -0.67 1.61
C VAL A 132 16.27 -0.10 1.96
N TRP A 133 15.75 -0.50 3.11
CA TRP A 133 14.68 0.25 3.75
C TRP A 133 15.24 1.57 4.27
N ASP A 134 14.74 2.71 3.79
CA ASP A 134 15.05 4.02 4.34
C ASP A 134 13.74 4.72 4.70
N VAL A 135 13.52 4.90 6.00
CA VAL A 135 12.30 5.48 6.56
C VAL A 135 12.08 6.91 6.09
N GLU A 136 13.14 7.71 5.94
CA GLU A 136 12.97 9.12 5.53
C GLU A 136 12.64 9.19 4.04
N GLN A 137 13.28 8.34 3.22
CA GLN A 137 13.00 8.31 1.78
C GLN A 137 11.67 7.65 1.44
N GLU A 138 11.21 6.68 2.24
CA GLU A 138 9.94 5.99 2.05
C GLU A 138 8.74 6.93 2.06
N TYR A 139 8.76 7.99 2.88
CA TYR A 139 7.70 9.00 2.95
C TYR A 139 7.98 10.24 2.09
N ASN A 140 9.12 10.29 1.40
CA ASN A 140 9.51 11.44 0.59
C ASN A 140 8.92 11.31 -0.83
N PRO A 141 8.04 12.22 -1.27
CA PRO A 141 7.49 12.20 -2.64
C PRO A 141 8.57 12.16 -3.71
N MET A 142 9.70 12.84 -3.47
CA MET A 142 10.77 12.94 -4.47
C MET A 142 11.42 11.59 -4.77
N THR A 143 11.43 10.65 -3.83
CA THR A 143 11.88 9.27 -4.09
C THR A 143 11.14 8.68 -5.28
N TYR A 144 9.82 8.81 -5.27
CA TYR A 144 8.93 8.23 -6.28
C TYR A 144 8.80 9.11 -7.52
N VAL A 145 9.00 10.42 -7.41
CA VAL A 145 9.10 11.32 -8.57
C VAL A 145 10.33 11.00 -9.41
N HIS A 146 11.50 10.76 -8.78
CA HIS A 146 12.71 10.35 -9.51
C HIS A 146 12.57 8.95 -10.11
N ARG A 147 11.89 8.04 -9.41
CA ARG A 147 11.51 6.73 -9.94
C ARG A 147 10.57 6.84 -11.15
N GLY A 148 9.65 7.81 -11.09
CA GLY A 148 8.76 8.18 -12.18
C GLY A 148 7.39 7.47 -12.24
N TYR A 149 7.07 6.70 -11.21
CA TYR A 149 5.74 6.12 -10.98
C TYR A 149 5.48 5.83 -9.50
N LEU A 150 4.21 5.67 -9.14
CA LEU A 150 3.76 4.97 -7.93
C LEU A 150 3.16 3.63 -8.34
N ASP A 151 3.38 2.59 -7.52
CA ASP A 151 2.72 1.30 -7.66
C ASP A 151 2.10 0.90 -6.33
N ALA A 152 0.79 0.63 -6.33
CA ALA A 152 0.02 0.24 -5.16
C ALA A 152 0.51 -1.09 -4.56
N THR A 153 1.11 -1.98 -5.36
CA THR A 153 1.66 -3.26 -4.84
C THR A 153 2.88 -3.07 -3.93
N GLU A 154 3.49 -1.88 -3.93
CA GLU A 154 4.64 -1.56 -3.08
C GLU A 154 4.23 -0.93 -1.74
N HIS A 155 2.92 -0.81 -1.46
CA HIS A 155 2.39 -0.25 -0.21
C HIS A 155 2.95 1.15 0.11
N ILE A 156 3.11 1.99 -0.93
CA ILE A 156 3.69 3.33 -0.80
C ILE A 156 2.77 4.20 0.06
N ALA A 157 3.34 4.83 1.09
CA ALA A 157 2.61 5.66 2.04
C ALA A 157 3.24 7.05 2.18
N PHE A 158 2.39 8.05 2.43
CA PHE A 158 2.80 9.43 2.71
C PHE A 158 2.22 9.94 4.02
N LYS A 159 2.91 10.87 4.69
CA LYS A 159 2.43 11.42 5.98
C LYS A 159 1.34 12.46 5.82
N THR A 160 1.23 13.10 4.66
CA THR A 160 0.27 14.19 4.44
C THR A 160 -0.33 14.17 3.04
N VAL A 161 -1.53 14.74 2.89
CA VAL A 161 -2.19 14.89 1.58
C VAL A 161 -1.37 15.73 0.61
N LYS A 162 -0.64 16.75 1.10
CA LYS A 162 0.25 17.54 0.23
C LYS A 162 1.34 16.67 -0.39
N ASP A 163 1.86 15.68 0.34
CA ASP A 163 2.95 14.82 -0.12
C ASP A 163 2.43 13.85 -1.21
N CYS A 164 1.20 13.33 -1.04
CA CYS A 164 0.48 12.63 -2.11
C CYS A 164 0.38 13.50 -3.37
N CYS A 165 -0.06 14.75 -3.24
CA CYS A 165 -0.19 15.66 -4.38
C CYS A 165 1.14 16.05 -5.02
N ASN A 166 2.21 16.14 -4.23
CA ASN A 166 3.54 16.50 -4.69
C ASN A 166 4.19 15.41 -5.56
N CYS A 167 3.74 14.15 -5.45
CA CYS A 167 4.11 13.10 -6.41
C CYS A 167 3.66 13.43 -7.86
N PHE A 168 2.68 14.32 -8.00
CA PHE A 168 2.09 14.73 -9.27
C PHE A 168 2.42 16.19 -9.62
N GLY A 169 3.56 16.68 -9.10
CA GLY A 169 4.14 17.98 -9.41
C GLY A 169 3.40 19.20 -8.86
N ALA A 170 2.52 19.02 -7.88
CA ALA A 170 1.71 20.11 -7.31
C ALA A 170 2.54 21.25 -6.70
N GLY A 171 3.67 20.93 -6.03
CA GLY A 171 4.54 21.94 -5.40
C GLY A 171 3.96 22.56 -4.12
N TYR A 172 3.05 21.86 -3.44
CA TYR A 172 2.37 22.37 -2.25
C TYR A 172 3.29 22.37 -1.03
N LYS A 173 3.36 23.51 -0.33
CA LYS A 173 4.02 23.65 0.99
C LYS A 173 3.11 23.19 2.13
N GLY A 174 1.79 23.30 1.94
CA GLY A 174 0.73 22.88 2.84
C GLY A 174 -0.57 22.69 2.05
N LEU A 175 -1.43 21.79 2.51
CA LEU A 175 -2.75 21.55 1.92
C LEU A 175 -3.73 21.15 3.02
N GLN A 176 -4.89 21.81 3.05
CA GLN A 176 -6.03 21.42 3.88
C GLN A 176 -7.11 20.85 2.94
N GLY A 177 -7.67 19.69 3.29
CA GLY A 177 -8.68 19.00 2.49
C GLY A 177 -8.30 17.56 2.17
N SER A 178 -9.18 16.88 1.45
CA SER A 178 -9.07 15.46 1.10
C SER A 178 -8.44 15.22 -0.27
N GLY A 179 -7.85 16.22 -0.91
CA GLY A 179 -7.27 16.04 -2.24
C GLY A 179 -7.09 17.33 -3.03
N ALA A 180 -6.69 17.17 -4.29
CA ALA A 180 -6.51 18.26 -5.24
C ALA A 180 -6.68 17.78 -6.67
N LYS A 181 -6.86 18.73 -7.59
CA LYS A 181 -6.80 18.48 -9.03
C LYS A 181 -5.39 18.04 -9.43
N HIS A 182 -5.24 16.99 -10.24
CA HIS A 182 -3.95 16.67 -10.85
C HIS A 182 -3.49 17.85 -11.72
N LYS A 183 -2.20 18.22 -11.62
CA LYS A 183 -1.64 19.41 -12.26
C LYS A 183 -1.55 19.29 -13.78
N PHE A 184 -1.09 18.14 -14.27
CA PHE A 184 -0.82 17.91 -15.69
C PHE A 184 -1.87 17.06 -16.43
N GLN A 185 -2.77 16.38 -15.70
CA GLN A 185 -3.73 15.43 -16.26
C GLN A 185 -5.14 15.92 -15.94
N GLU A 186 -5.83 16.48 -16.93
CA GLU A 186 -7.13 17.13 -16.73
C GLU A 186 -8.26 16.16 -16.38
N ALA A 187 -8.08 14.87 -16.66
CA ALA A 187 -9.05 13.83 -16.32
C ALA A 187 -8.96 13.34 -14.87
N ILE A 188 -7.89 13.69 -14.15
CA ILE A 188 -7.52 13.08 -12.86
C ILE A 188 -7.69 14.06 -11.69
N ASP A 189 -8.36 13.60 -10.63
CA ASP A 189 -8.24 14.17 -9.28
C ASP A 189 -7.36 13.26 -8.41
N ILE A 190 -6.64 13.86 -7.46
CA ILE A 190 -5.89 13.15 -6.43
C ILE A 190 -6.75 13.21 -5.17
N LYS A 191 -7.07 12.05 -4.58
CA LYS A 191 -7.92 11.98 -3.38
C LYS A 191 -7.30 11.13 -2.30
N ALA A 192 -7.32 11.68 -1.09
CA ALA A 192 -7.02 11.03 0.17
C ALA A 192 -8.33 10.79 0.94
N LEU A 193 -8.82 9.55 0.94
CA LEU A 193 -10.14 9.18 1.46
C LEU A 193 -10.04 8.27 2.68
N LYS A 194 -11.04 8.37 3.56
CA LYS A 194 -11.27 7.42 4.66
C LYS A 194 -12.23 6.35 4.19
N PHE A 195 -11.91 5.08 4.42
CA PHE A 195 -12.75 3.91 4.07
C PHE A 195 -13.39 3.28 5.31
N TYR A 196 -13.85 4.16 6.19
CA TYR A 196 -14.59 3.85 7.39
C TYR A 196 -15.54 5.03 7.65
N PRO A 197 -16.68 4.81 8.32
CA PRO A 197 -17.66 5.85 8.58
C PRO A 197 -17.00 7.08 9.22
N ASN A 198 -17.19 8.25 8.61
CA ASN A 198 -16.61 9.49 9.10
C ASN A 198 -17.52 10.69 8.80
N ALA A 199 -18.12 11.22 9.87
CA ALA A 199 -19.11 12.30 9.81
C ALA A 199 -20.24 11.95 8.84
N SER A 200 -20.36 12.66 7.73
CA SER A 200 -21.41 12.46 6.73
C SER A 200 -20.99 11.60 5.54
N TRP A 201 -19.80 10.98 5.58
CA TRP A 201 -19.29 10.11 4.51
C TRP A 201 -19.12 8.67 5.00
N ASP A 202 -19.55 7.73 4.17
CA ASP A 202 -19.43 6.29 4.39
C ASP A 202 -18.90 5.63 3.11
N ASN A 203 -17.59 5.82 2.88
CA ASN A 203 -16.92 5.26 1.72
C ASN A 203 -16.50 3.82 2.01
N GLU A 204 -16.53 2.98 0.99
CA GLU A 204 -16.11 1.58 1.09
C GLU A 204 -15.07 1.27 0.02
N LEU A 205 -13.97 0.63 0.43
CA LEU A 205 -13.02 -0.02 -0.47
C LEU A 205 -13.26 -1.53 -0.37
N ASN A 206 -13.44 -2.20 -1.51
CA ASN A 206 -13.66 -3.63 -1.50
C ASN A 206 -12.35 -4.41 -1.23
N ALA A 207 -12.47 -5.68 -0.82
CA ALA A 207 -11.35 -6.46 -0.33
C ALA A 207 -10.24 -6.71 -1.38
N ASP A 208 -10.63 -6.90 -2.64
CA ASP A 208 -9.69 -7.04 -3.78
C ASP A 208 -9.16 -5.69 -4.31
N GLU A 209 -9.61 -4.58 -3.70
CA GLU A 209 -9.29 -3.20 -4.06
C GLU A 209 -9.60 -2.84 -5.52
N GLN A 210 -10.35 -3.66 -6.25
CA GLN A 210 -10.75 -3.39 -7.63
C GLN A 210 -11.82 -2.31 -7.72
N PHE A 211 -12.61 -2.11 -6.66
CA PHE A 211 -13.67 -1.12 -6.63
C PHE A 211 -13.72 -0.36 -5.30
N PHE A 212 -14.04 0.92 -5.37
CA PHE A 212 -14.45 1.66 -4.19
C PHE A 212 -15.70 2.47 -4.45
N THR A 213 -16.38 2.84 -3.38
CA THR A 213 -17.55 3.71 -3.44
C THR A 213 -17.36 4.95 -2.57
N GLU A 214 -17.88 6.08 -3.06
CA GLU A 214 -18.09 7.28 -2.26
C GLU A 214 -19.60 7.45 -2.04
N TYR A 215 -19.99 7.61 -0.78
CA TYR A 215 -21.38 7.82 -0.39
C TYR A 215 -21.48 8.84 0.71
N HIS A 216 -22.39 9.80 0.52
CA HIS A 216 -22.76 10.77 1.53
C HIS A 216 -24.05 10.32 2.23
N THR A 217 -24.12 10.41 3.55
CA THR A 217 -25.26 9.88 4.33
C THR A 217 -26.53 10.72 4.17
N ASP A 218 -26.40 12.00 3.81
CA ASP A 218 -27.52 12.82 3.32
C ASP A 218 -27.83 12.51 1.85
N SER A 219 -29.05 12.04 1.59
CA SER A 219 -29.47 11.51 0.29
C SER A 219 -29.60 12.56 -0.81
N GLU A 220 -30.04 13.78 -0.48
CA GLU A 220 -30.14 14.90 -1.43
C GLU A 220 -28.75 15.34 -1.88
N PHE A 221 -27.83 15.51 -0.91
CA PHE A 221 -26.44 15.84 -1.19
C PHE A 221 -25.76 14.71 -1.98
N ASN A 222 -25.97 13.45 -1.61
CA ASN A 222 -25.43 12.31 -2.33
C ASN A 222 -25.88 12.32 -3.81
N THR A 223 -27.18 12.52 -4.06
CA THR A 223 -27.73 12.58 -5.41
C THR A 223 -27.13 13.74 -6.22
N SER A 224 -27.00 14.93 -5.60
CA SER A 224 -26.38 16.10 -6.21
C SER A 224 -24.90 15.87 -6.52
N TYR A 225 -24.15 15.32 -5.58
CA TYR A 225 -22.73 14.97 -5.74
C TYR A 225 -22.54 13.92 -6.84
N MET A 226 -23.41 12.90 -6.87
CA MET A 226 -23.37 11.87 -7.90
C MET A 226 -23.52 12.47 -9.30
N LYS A 227 -24.54 13.33 -9.50
CA LYS A 227 -24.75 14.01 -10.77
C LYS A 227 -23.51 14.81 -11.20
N LYS A 228 -22.93 15.58 -10.27
CA LYS A 228 -21.69 16.35 -10.55
C LYS A 228 -20.54 15.41 -10.92
N ARG A 229 -20.30 14.35 -10.17
CA ARG A 229 -19.18 13.43 -10.43
C ARG A 229 -19.34 12.65 -11.74
N LEU A 230 -20.57 12.29 -12.10
CA LEU A 230 -20.85 11.57 -13.35
C LEU A 230 -20.72 12.48 -14.57
N TYR A 231 -21.08 13.75 -14.51
CA TYR A 231 -21.25 14.56 -15.72
C TYR A 231 -20.43 15.85 -15.80
N GLU A 232 -19.93 16.36 -14.67
CA GLU A 232 -19.29 17.69 -14.59
C GLU A 232 -17.85 17.65 -14.07
N LEU A 233 -17.57 16.76 -13.11
CA LEU A 233 -16.24 16.64 -12.50
C LEU A 233 -15.37 15.62 -13.23
N ARG A 234 -14.09 15.64 -12.89
CA ARG A 234 -13.09 14.67 -13.34
C ARG A 234 -13.48 13.26 -12.91
N GLN A 235 -13.30 12.29 -13.80
CA GLN A 235 -13.81 10.94 -13.60
C GLN A 235 -12.73 9.94 -13.22
N GLU A 236 -11.47 10.34 -13.18
CA GLU A 236 -10.37 9.47 -12.77
C GLU A 236 -9.74 9.94 -11.46
N ILE A 237 -9.31 9.00 -10.64
CA ILE A 237 -8.81 9.25 -9.28
C ILE A 237 -7.46 8.56 -9.09
N ALA A 238 -6.44 9.32 -8.67
CA ALA A 238 -5.29 8.77 -7.97
C ALA A 238 -5.66 8.63 -6.48
N LEU A 239 -5.89 7.39 -6.03
CA LEU A 239 -6.47 7.13 -4.72
C LEU A 239 -5.41 6.88 -3.65
N PHE A 240 -5.56 7.57 -2.53
CA PHE A 240 -4.83 7.32 -1.30
C PHE A 240 -5.82 7.01 -0.16
N ALA A 241 -5.64 5.88 0.50
CA ALA A 241 -6.42 5.52 1.69
C ALA A 241 -5.78 6.12 2.95
N HIS A 242 -6.57 6.84 3.74
CA HIS A 242 -6.17 7.33 5.05
C HIS A 242 -6.24 6.19 6.06
N VAL A 243 -5.08 5.74 6.51
CA VAL A 243 -4.91 4.57 7.39
C VAL A 243 -4.11 4.94 8.63
N ARG A 244 -4.33 4.21 9.71
CA ARG A 244 -3.60 4.32 10.95
C ARG A 244 -2.19 3.80 10.72
N SER A 245 -1.21 4.64 11.04
CA SER A 245 0.19 4.27 10.83
C SER A 245 0.67 3.34 11.94
N GLU A 246 1.59 2.45 11.57
CA GLU A 246 2.30 1.56 12.48
C GLU A 246 3.01 2.31 13.62
N PHE A 247 3.40 3.57 13.37
CA PHE A 247 4.04 4.46 14.33
C PHE A 247 3.07 5.18 15.26
N GLY A 248 1.77 5.11 15.00
CA GLY A 248 0.77 6.00 15.58
C GLY A 248 0.48 7.18 14.64
N GLY A 249 -0.63 7.88 14.88
CA GLY A 249 -1.18 8.83 13.93
C GLY A 249 -1.73 8.16 12.67
N PHE A 250 -1.75 8.88 11.56
CA PHE A 250 -2.28 8.43 10.29
C PHE A 250 -1.29 8.69 9.15
N GLU A 251 -1.44 7.91 8.08
CA GLU A 251 -0.73 8.06 6.82
C GLU A 251 -1.68 7.75 5.65
N TYR A 252 -1.18 7.98 4.45
CA TYR A 252 -1.96 7.93 3.21
C TYR A 252 -1.31 6.92 2.27
N VAL A 253 -1.88 5.72 2.19
CA VAL A 253 -1.38 4.61 1.37
C VAL A 253 -1.95 4.70 -0.03
N PHE A 254 -1.10 4.68 -1.06
CA PHE A 254 -1.54 4.68 -2.45
C PHE A 254 -2.24 3.35 -2.78
N LYS A 255 -3.47 3.43 -3.31
CA LYS A 255 -4.30 2.25 -3.64
C LYS A 255 -4.47 2.02 -5.15
N GLY A 256 -4.03 2.98 -5.97
CA GLY A 256 -4.03 2.84 -7.42
C GLY A 256 -4.71 4.01 -8.15
N TRP A 257 -4.88 3.80 -9.45
CA TRP A 257 -5.55 4.72 -10.37
C TRP A 257 -6.91 4.13 -10.76
N TYR A 258 -7.98 4.88 -10.51
CA TYR A 258 -9.35 4.44 -10.68
C TYR A 258 -10.14 5.34 -11.64
N LYS A 259 -11.25 4.83 -12.17
CA LYS A 259 -12.20 5.58 -12.99
C LYS A 259 -13.64 5.32 -12.55
N VAL A 260 -14.49 6.34 -12.63
CA VAL A 260 -15.92 6.23 -12.37
C VAL A 260 -16.53 5.16 -13.27
N ASN A 261 -17.19 4.18 -12.66
CA ASN A 261 -18.03 3.20 -13.35
C ASN A 261 -19.48 3.71 -13.34
N HIS A 262 -19.90 4.32 -14.45
CA HIS A 262 -21.21 4.97 -14.60
C HIS A 262 -22.38 4.03 -14.31
N LYS A 263 -22.38 2.86 -14.95
CA LYS A 263 -23.44 1.86 -14.82
C LYS A 263 -23.61 1.44 -13.36
N ARG A 264 -22.52 1.02 -12.73
CA ARG A 264 -22.53 0.55 -11.34
C ARG A 264 -22.87 1.68 -10.36
N SER A 265 -22.46 2.92 -10.67
CA SER A 265 -22.83 4.07 -9.84
C SER A 265 -24.34 4.29 -9.81
N LEU A 266 -24.98 4.24 -10.98
CA LEU A 266 -26.43 4.39 -11.10
C LEU A 266 -27.19 3.22 -10.44
N GLU A 267 -26.71 1.99 -10.60
CA GLU A 267 -27.30 0.79 -9.98
C GLU A 267 -27.22 0.82 -8.45
N LEU A 268 -26.12 1.32 -7.88
CA LEU A 268 -25.91 1.37 -6.44
C LEU A 268 -26.50 2.61 -5.74
N GLY A 269 -26.80 3.68 -6.49
CA GLY A 269 -27.14 4.97 -5.88
C GLY A 269 -25.97 5.60 -5.10
N LYS A 270 -24.73 5.22 -5.43
CA LYS A 270 -23.48 5.72 -4.86
C LYS A 270 -22.50 5.96 -6.01
N ILE A 271 -21.52 6.85 -5.89
CA ILE A 271 -20.45 6.85 -6.90
C ILE A 271 -19.60 5.61 -6.69
N CYS A 272 -19.44 4.81 -7.74
CA CYS A 272 -18.56 3.65 -7.78
C CYS A 272 -17.43 3.89 -8.76
N TYR A 273 -16.21 3.55 -8.35
CA TYR A 273 -15.02 3.58 -9.19
C TYR A 273 -14.44 2.17 -9.35
N GLU A 274 -13.82 1.94 -10.49
CA GLU A 274 -13.14 0.70 -10.87
C GLU A 274 -11.66 0.98 -11.09
N ARG A 275 -10.79 0.08 -10.63
CA ARG A 275 -9.35 0.22 -10.73
C ARG A 275 -8.92 0.04 -12.18
N LEU A 276 -8.28 1.07 -12.73
CA LEU A 276 -7.71 1.07 -14.07
C LEU A 276 -6.30 0.46 -14.09
N SER A 277 -5.53 0.72 -13.04
CA SER A 277 -4.16 0.26 -12.89
C SER A 277 -3.73 0.39 -11.43
N THR A 278 -2.82 -0.48 -10.97
CA THR A 278 -2.10 -0.29 -9.71
C THR A 278 -1.00 0.76 -9.85
N ILE A 279 -0.63 1.13 -11.08
CA ILE A 279 0.50 1.99 -11.42
C ILE A 279 0.00 3.33 -12.00
N ILE A 280 0.58 4.44 -11.55
CA ILE A 280 0.34 5.78 -12.09
C ILE A 280 1.67 6.54 -12.24
N PRO A 281 1.89 7.29 -13.33
CA PRO A 281 3.12 8.06 -13.49
C PRO A 281 3.21 9.20 -12.48
N THR A 282 4.43 9.53 -12.07
CA THR A 282 4.73 10.69 -11.23
C THR A 282 5.38 11.80 -12.05
N TYR A 283 5.33 13.01 -11.51
CA TYR A 283 5.73 14.22 -12.22
C TYR A 283 6.54 15.13 -11.31
N PHE A 284 7.60 15.70 -11.86
CA PHE A 284 8.28 16.81 -11.21
C PHE A 284 7.39 18.04 -11.15
N GLU A 285 7.71 18.96 -10.24
CA GLU A 285 7.03 20.25 -10.18
C GLU A 285 7.23 21.01 -11.50
N GLY A 286 6.17 21.61 -12.05
CA GLY A 286 6.11 22.07 -13.45
C GLY A 286 7.19 23.04 -13.97
N ASN A 287 8.03 23.63 -13.12
CA ASN A 287 9.17 24.47 -13.55
C ASN A 287 10.52 23.78 -13.34
N GLN A 288 10.51 22.51 -12.93
CA GLN A 288 11.65 21.77 -12.41
C GLN A 288 11.63 20.31 -12.89
N GLU A 289 11.21 19.98 -14.11
CA GLU A 289 11.67 18.71 -14.72
C GLU A 289 13.17 18.87 -14.99
N PRO A 290 14.07 18.47 -14.06
CA PRO A 290 15.50 18.72 -14.22
C PRO A 290 16.09 17.69 -15.19
N TYR A 291 15.31 16.66 -15.52
CA TYR A 291 15.71 15.47 -16.24
C TYR A 291 14.74 15.28 -17.40
N LYS A 292 15.28 15.12 -18.60
CA LYS A 292 14.49 14.71 -19.76
C LYS A 292 14.06 13.27 -19.57
N LYS A 293 12.81 12.96 -19.90
CA LYS A 293 12.34 11.57 -19.96
C LYS A 293 13.18 10.81 -20.98
N VAL A 294 13.64 9.62 -20.61
CA VAL A 294 14.38 8.71 -21.48
C VAL A 294 13.47 7.60 -22.03
N ALA A 295 12.36 7.33 -21.34
CA ALA A 295 11.39 6.34 -21.75
C ALA A 295 10.05 6.54 -21.04
N LYS A 296 9.03 5.85 -21.53
CA LYS A 296 7.73 5.66 -20.87
C LYS A 296 7.24 4.22 -21.02
N ALA A 297 6.47 3.76 -20.04
CA ALA A 297 5.77 2.47 -20.09
C ALA A 297 4.28 2.68 -20.37
N ILE A 298 3.74 1.85 -21.27
CA ILE A 298 2.36 1.89 -21.74
C ILE A 298 1.71 0.53 -21.48
N TYR A 299 0.57 0.54 -20.81
CA TYR A 299 -0.25 -0.65 -20.56
C TYR A 299 -1.70 -0.33 -20.91
N ASN A 300 -2.37 -1.19 -21.69
CA ASN A 300 -3.73 -0.98 -22.16
C ASN A 300 -3.97 0.43 -22.76
N ASN A 301 -3.07 0.87 -23.66
CA ASN A 301 -3.06 2.18 -24.32
C ASN A 301 -2.98 3.39 -23.36
N ARG A 302 -2.45 3.20 -22.16
CA ARG A 302 -2.29 4.24 -21.13
C ARG A 302 -0.85 4.31 -20.66
N GLU A 303 -0.33 5.53 -20.56
CA GLU A 303 0.99 5.78 -19.95
C GLU A 303 0.90 5.55 -18.44
N ILE A 304 1.64 4.57 -17.94
CA ILE A 304 1.60 4.14 -16.53
C ILE A 304 2.87 4.50 -15.76
N ALA A 305 3.99 4.74 -16.44
CA ALA A 305 5.24 5.20 -15.81
C ALA A 305 6.06 6.06 -16.78
N PHE A 306 6.79 7.02 -16.22
CA PHE A 306 7.83 7.76 -16.93
C PHE A 306 9.18 7.44 -16.34
N PHE A 307 10.22 7.42 -17.17
CA PHE A 307 11.57 7.13 -16.69
C PHE A 307 12.50 8.28 -17.08
N TYR A 308 13.32 8.69 -16.13
CA TYR A 308 14.28 9.79 -16.28
C TYR A 308 15.72 9.30 -16.35
N ILE A 309 15.95 8.04 -15.95
CA ILE A 309 17.24 7.33 -16.04
C ILE A 309 17.00 5.88 -16.47
N LYS A 310 18.02 5.24 -17.07
CA LYS A 310 17.89 3.88 -17.63
C LYS A 310 17.78 2.81 -16.55
N GLU A 311 18.35 3.06 -15.39
CA GLU A 311 18.37 2.15 -14.26
C GLU A 311 16.96 1.88 -13.72
N GLU A 312 16.12 2.92 -13.58
CA GLU A 312 14.72 2.77 -13.14
C GLU A 312 13.87 2.08 -14.21
N LEU A 313 14.12 2.34 -15.50
CA LEU A 313 13.47 1.60 -16.59
C LEU A 313 13.79 0.10 -16.51
N HIS A 314 15.06 -0.26 -16.35
CA HIS A 314 15.48 -1.66 -16.27
C HIS A 314 14.85 -2.37 -15.06
N ARG A 315 14.83 -1.70 -13.90
CA ARG A 315 14.16 -2.21 -12.69
C ARG A 315 12.68 -2.46 -12.92
N PHE A 316 12.00 -1.51 -13.57
CA PHE A 316 10.59 -1.67 -13.91
C PHE A 316 10.39 -2.85 -14.87
N GLN A 317 11.23 -2.98 -15.90
CA GLN A 317 11.18 -4.10 -16.84
C GLN A 317 11.35 -5.44 -16.14
N GLU A 318 12.29 -5.58 -15.21
CA GLU A 318 12.48 -6.81 -14.45
C GLU A 318 11.29 -7.13 -13.53
N LYS A 319 10.74 -6.11 -12.86
CA LYS A 319 9.57 -6.28 -11.98
C LYS A 319 8.35 -6.76 -12.77
N TYR A 320 8.11 -6.22 -13.96
CA TYR A 320 6.94 -6.51 -14.78
C TYR A 320 7.24 -7.34 -16.02
N LYS A 321 8.33 -8.13 -16.04
CA LYS A 321 8.74 -8.93 -17.20
C LYS A 321 7.70 -9.95 -17.69
N ASN A 322 6.76 -10.31 -16.82
CA ASN A 322 5.67 -11.24 -17.12
C ASN A 322 4.35 -10.52 -17.45
N VAL A 323 4.36 -9.19 -17.58
CA VAL A 323 3.19 -8.37 -17.92
C VAL A 323 3.42 -7.77 -19.30
N GLU A 324 2.38 -7.77 -20.15
CA GLU A 324 2.46 -7.21 -21.50
C GLU A 324 2.44 -5.67 -21.46
N ILE A 325 3.60 -5.07 -21.19
CA ILE A 325 3.82 -3.63 -21.15
C ILE A 325 4.68 -3.23 -22.36
N THR A 326 4.24 -2.20 -23.08
CA THR A 326 5.01 -1.61 -24.17
C THR A 326 5.92 -0.50 -23.63
N TYR A 327 7.15 -0.45 -24.09
CA TYR A 327 8.13 0.57 -23.70
C TYR A 327 8.50 1.44 -24.90
N GLU A 328 8.38 2.75 -24.75
CA GLU A 328 8.76 3.74 -25.78
C GLU A 328 9.93 4.57 -25.26
N LEU A 329 11.05 4.56 -26.00
CA LEU A 329 12.22 5.42 -25.71
C LEU A 329 11.96 6.83 -26.25
N ILE A 330 12.40 7.84 -25.49
CA ILE A 330 12.13 9.28 -25.76
C ILE A 330 13.43 10.02 -26.09
#